data_AF-E2A458-F1
#
_entry.id   AF-E2A458-F1
#
_cell.length_a   1.000
_cell.length_b   1.000
_cell.length_c   1.000
_cell.angle_alpha   90.00
_cell.angle_beta   90.00
_cell.angle_gamma   90.00
#
_symmetry.space_group_name_H-M   'P 1'
#
loop_
_entity.id
_entity.type
_entity.pdbx_description
1 polymer ?
#
loop_
_entity_poly.entity_id
_entity_poly.type
_entity_poly.pdbx_seq_one_letter_code
_entity_poly.pdbx_strand_id
1 'polypeptide(L)' 'MQARVRFSQWALQMIRLDHHFFRYVLFSDECTIKSDGELNRHNCHYWSNVNPHWYRAVDHQHRWSLIVWCGIVN' A
#
# COMPACT_ATOMS: atom_id res chain seq x y z
N MET A 1 11.12 4.24 -14.62
CA MET A 1 9.82 4.42 -15.31
C MET A 1 9.54 3.31 -16.32
N GLN A 2 10.49 2.91 -17.18
CA GLN A 2 10.29 1.87 -18.21
C GLN A 2 9.80 0.51 -17.67
N ALA A 3 10.31 0.05 -16.52
CA ALA A 3 9.87 -1.21 -15.90
C ALA A 3 8.38 -1.21 -15.52
N ARG A 4 7.89 -0.08 -14.96
CA ARG A 4 6.47 0.07 -14.60
C ARG A 4 5.58 0.03 -15.85
N VAL A 5 5.98 0.72 -16.91
CA VAL A 5 5.22 0.74 -18.19
C VAL A 5 5.16 -0.67 -18.81
N ARG A 6 6.28 -1.39 -18.85
CA ARG A 6 6.31 -2.77 -19.37
C ARG A 6 5.41 -3.71 -18.57
N PHE A 7 5.48 -3.62 -17.24
CA PHE A 7 4.60 -4.40 -16.37
C PHE A 7 3.13 -4.08 -16.62
N SER A 8 2.76 -2.79 -16.68
CA SER A 8 1.37 -2.38 -16.94
C SER A 8 0.87 -2.88 -18.30
N GLN A 9 1.69 -2.82 -19.35
CA GLN A 9 1.34 -3.36 -20.67
C GLN A 9 1.12 -4.87 -20.65
N TRP A 10 2.00 -5.62 -19.98
CA TRP A 10 1.84 -7.06 -19.80
C TRP A 10 0.59 -7.41 -18.99
N ALA A 11 0.36 -6.72 -17.87
CA ALA A 11 -0.81 -6.96 -17.01
C ALA A 11 -2.13 -6.74 -17.76
N LEU A 12 -2.19 -5.69 -18.60
CA LEU A 12 -3.34 -5.43 -19.47
C LEU A 12 -3.55 -6.54 -20.51
N GLN A 13 -2.47 -7.15 -21.03
CA GLN A 13 -2.58 -8.29 -21.94
C GLN A 13 -3.11 -9.53 -21.22
N MET A 14 -2.63 -9.82 -20.01
CA MET A 14 -3.12 -10.96 -19.22
C MET A 14 -4.62 -10.83 -18.92
N ILE A 15 -5.08 -9.63 -18.53
CA ILE A 15 -6.51 -9.36 -18.28
C ILE A 15 -7.35 -9.57 -19.55
N ARG A 16 -6.82 -9.23 -20.73
CA ARG A 16 -7.53 -9.44 -22.01
C ARG A 16 -7.64 -10.92 -22.39
N LEU A 17 -6.65 -11.74 -22.02
CA LEU A 17 -6.67 -13.17 -22.28
C LEU A 17 -7.54 -13.91 -21.26
N ASP A 18 -7.47 -13.50 -20.00
CA ASP A 18 -8.28 -14.04 -18.90
C ASP A 18 -8.64 -12.93 -17.91
N HIS A 19 -9.93 -12.58 -17.89
CA HIS A 19 -10.47 -11.57 -16.96
C HIS A 19 -10.34 -11.98 -15.49
N HIS A 20 -10.14 -13.25 -15.18
CA HIS A 20 -9.98 -13.79 -13.83
C HIS A 20 -8.53 -14.01 -13.41
N PHE A 21 -7.55 -13.72 -14.27
CA PHE A 21 -6.13 -13.98 -14.02
C PHE A 21 -5.66 -13.52 -12.63
N PHE A 22 -6.02 -12.30 -12.23
CA PHE A 22 -5.59 -11.72 -10.95
C PHE A 22 -6.31 -12.28 -9.71
N ARG A 23 -7.37 -13.09 -9.86
CA ARG A 23 -7.98 -13.80 -8.72
C ARG A 23 -7.06 -14.87 -8.14
N TYR A 24 -6.15 -15.38 -8.96
CA TYR A 24 -5.17 -16.38 -8.54
C TYR A 24 -3.84 -15.77 -8.07
N VAL A 25 -3.75 -14.44 -8.04
CA VAL A 25 -2.55 -13.73 -7.59
C VAL A 25 -2.73 -13.29 -6.15
N LEU A 26 -1.89 -13.81 -5.25
CA LEU A 26 -1.77 -13.33 -3.88
C LEU A 26 -0.83 -12.12 -3.85
N PHE A 27 -1.37 -10.93 -3.59
CA PHE A 27 -0.56 -9.75 -3.33
C PHE A 27 -0.19 -9.72 -1.86
N SER A 28 1.09 -9.50 -1.53
CA SER A 28 1.54 -9.35 -0.16
C SER A 28 2.40 -8.10 0.02
N ASP A 29 2.37 -7.56 1.24
CA ASP A 29 3.21 -6.43 1.63
C ASP A 29 3.57 -6.51 3.12
N GLU A 30 4.63 -5.81 3.48
CA GLU A 30 5.05 -5.56 4.86
C GLU A 30 4.68 -4.11 5.24
N CYS A 31 4.00 -3.97 6.37
CA CYS A 31 3.64 -2.66 6.91
C CYS A 31 4.16 -2.50 8.34
N THR A 32 4.70 -1.33 8.66
CA THR A 32 5.04 -0.95 10.04
C THR A 32 3.98 -0.02 10.59
N ILE A 33 3.32 -0.43 11.67
CA ILE A 33 2.36 0.37 12.42
C ILE A 33 3.07 0.95 13.64
N LYS A 34 2.97 2.26 13.83
CA LYS A 34 3.57 2.95 14.96
C LYS A 34 2.48 3.62 15.80
N SER A 35 2.72 3.62 17.11
CA SER A 35 1.87 4.31 18.11
C SER A 35 1.86 5.83 18.02
N ASP A 36 2.82 6.43 17.31
CA ASP A 36 2.94 7.87 17.14
C ASP A 36 2.09 8.43 15.98
N GLY A 37 1.28 7.58 15.35
CA GLY A 37 0.44 7.98 14.23
C GLY A 37 1.21 8.31 12.94
N GLU A 38 2.53 8.10 12.91
CA GLU A 38 3.28 8.19 11.66
C GLU A 38 2.92 7.00 10.77
N LEU A 39 2.22 7.31 9.68
CA LEU A 39 2.10 6.40 8.56
C LEU A 39 3.29 6.53 7.62
N ASN A 40 3.71 5.41 7.04
CA ASN A 40 4.74 5.41 6.01
C ASN A 40 4.19 6.10 4.75
N ARG A 41 4.56 7.37 4.56
CA ARG A 41 4.08 8.22 3.45
C ARG A 41 4.45 7.67 2.06
N HIS A 42 5.39 6.72 1.96
CA HIS A 42 5.71 6.05 0.71
C HIS A 42 4.66 5.01 0.28
N ASN A 43 3.95 4.40 1.24
CA ASN A 43 2.95 3.36 0.97
C ASN A 43 1.52 3.90 1.03
N CYS A 44 1.30 5.08 1.62
CA CYS A 44 -0.03 5.64 1.82
C CYS A 44 -0.27 6.85 0.91
N HIS A 45 -0.92 6.60 -0.23
CA HIS A 45 -1.47 7.65 -1.09
C HIS A 45 -2.91 7.98 -0.67
N TYR A 46 -3.10 9.13 -0.01
CA TYR A 46 -4.43 9.64 0.33
C TYR A 46 -4.91 10.62 -0.75
N TRP A 47 -6.09 10.35 -1.30
CA TRP A 47 -6.82 11.31 -2.13
C TRP A 47 -7.94 11.92 -1.27
N SER A 48 -7.82 13.19 -0.92
CA SER A 48 -8.85 13.94 -0.20
C SER A 48 -9.02 15.32 -0.82
N ASN A 49 -10.26 15.78 -0.93
CA ASN A 49 -10.58 17.12 -1.41
C ASN A 49 -10.19 18.23 -0.39
N VAL A 50 -9.94 17.85 0.86
CA VAL A 50 -9.53 18.75 1.95
C VAL A 50 -8.30 18.19 2.65
N ASN A 51 -7.37 19.05 3.06
CA ASN A 51 -6.17 18.66 3.79
C ASN A 51 -6.55 17.85 5.05
N PRO A 52 -6.16 16.57 5.16
CA PRO A 52 -6.64 15.72 6.25
C PRO A 52 -6.02 16.01 7.62
N HIS A 53 -5.16 17.03 7.75
CA HIS A 53 -4.46 17.37 9.00
C HIS A 53 -3.85 16.13 9.69
N TRP A 54 -3.21 15.28 8.88
CA TRP A 54 -2.71 13.95 9.26
C TRP A 54 -1.56 13.97 10.28
N TYR A 55 -1.06 15.15 10.66
CA TYR A 55 0.03 15.32 11.61
C TYR A 55 -0.53 15.73 12.98
N ARG A 56 -0.32 14.89 13.99
CA ARG A 56 -0.63 15.18 15.39
C ARG A 56 0.68 15.20 16.16
N ALA A 57 0.86 16.19 17.03
CA ALA A 57 1.96 16.16 17.99
C ALA A 57 1.71 14.99 18.97
N VAL A 58 2.66 14.07 19.06
CA VAL A 58 2.60 12.92 19.97
C VAL A 58 3.74 13.01 20.97
N ASP A 59 3.45 12.78 22.25
CA ASP A 59 4.48 12.70 23.30
C ASP A 59 5.37 11.47 23.08
N HIS A 60 6.67 11.70 22.93
CA HIS A 60 7.66 10.68 22.55
C HIS A 60 8.05 9.69 23.68
N GLN A 61 7.40 9.72 24.84
CA GLN A 61 7.85 8.97 26.03
C GLN A 61 7.50 7.47 26.03
N HIS A 62 6.49 7.02 25.26
CA HIS A 62 6.14 5.60 25.12
C HIS A 62 5.83 5.23 23.66
N ARG A 63 6.87 4.96 22.87
CA ARG A 63 6.74 4.46 21.49
C ARG A 63 6.79 2.93 21.44
N TRP A 64 5.82 2.33 20.76
CA TRP A 64 5.89 0.97 20.23
C TRP A 64 5.67 0.96 18.72
N SER A 65 6.25 -0.06 18.07
CA SER A 65 6.05 -0.37 16.65
C SER A 65 5.73 -1.85 16.47
N LEU A 66 4.82 -2.15 15.55
CA LEU A 66 4.46 -3.49 15.14
C LEU A 66 4.71 -3.64 13.63
N ILE A 67 5.39 -4.72 13.25
CA ILE A 67 5.55 -5.10 11.85
C ILE A 67 4.49 -6.15 11.53
N VAL A 68 3.72 -5.91 10.48
CA VAL A 68 2.70 -6.84 9.99
C VAL A 68 3.01 -7.23 8.56
N TRP A 69 2.81 -8.50 8.26
CA TRP A 69 2.77 -9.03 6.90
C TRP A 69 1.33 -9.38 6.58
N CYS A 70 0.84 -8.92 5.43
CA CYS A 70 -0.52 -9.21 5.00
C CYS A 70 -0.52 -9.67 3.54
N GLY A 71 -1.38 -10.62 3.23
CA GLY A 71 -1.65 -11.09 1.89
C GLY A 71 -3.13 -10.87 1.54
N ILE A 72 -3.41 -10.40 0.34
CA ILE A 72 -4.77 -10.16 -0.19
C ILE A 72 -4.93 -10.92 -1.50
N VAL A 73 -6.05 -11.63 -1.61
CA VAL A 73 -6.52 -12.33 -2.81
C VAL A 73 -7.96 -11.90 -3.10
N ASN A 74 -8.39 -11.96 -4.36
CA ASN A 74 -9.69 -11.47 -4.83
C ASN A 74 -10.60 -12.61 -5.28
#